data_AF-A0A9K3D5X9-F1
#
_entry.id   AF-A0A9K3D5X9-F1
#
_cell.length_a   1.000
_cell.length_b   1.000
_cell.length_c   1.000
_cell.angle_alpha   90.00
_cell.angle_beta   90.00
_cell.angle_gamma   90.00
#
_symmetry.space_group_name_H-M   'P 1'
#
loop_
_entity.id
_entity.type
_entity.pdbx_description
1 polymer ?
#
loop_
_entity_poly.entity_id
_entity_poly.type
_entity_poly.pdbx_seq_one_letter_code
_entity_poly.pdbx_strand_id
1 'polypeptide(L)'
;SHEHIDQTLQYNFDNSYISIAFNQLTMSLEPIYYGDSCLDRSHANTLHMDPVDGNLWISSRHFDAIHKLDWENGGDSLMNLQDFALFDADYQPFTLDYDNNVSFFTHQHCIETYKVEGRPDLKLVSIFDNNNTPVIVHNSEPHSFGTLALINEALREAVIIRKKQLPTFCVALGTSQVLANGNTWYHCGRHESTKGWRDPFGYSSTVYEISTEGEIIYAAGNDLASY
;
A
#
# COMPACT_ATOMS: atom_id res chain seq x y z
N SER A 1 43.61 -17.69 15.84
CA SER A 1 43.45 -16.34 15.30
C SER A 1 42.09 -16.26 14.62
N HIS A 2 41.07 -15.88 15.38
CA HIS A 2 39.73 -15.61 14.86
C HIS A 2 39.57 -14.09 14.84
N GLU A 3 39.61 -13.49 13.65
CA GLU A 3 39.16 -12.11 13.47
C GLU A 3 37.69 -12.14 13.11
N HIS A 4 36.86 -11.67 14.04
CA HIS A 4 35.48 -11.28 13.82
C HIS A 4 35.51 -9.97 13.02
N ILE A 5 34.97 -9.99 11.80
CA ILE A 5 34.67 -8.78 11.05
C ILE A 5 33.30 -8.30 11.54
N ASP A 6 33.32 -7.31 12.42
CA ASP A 6 32.15 -6.56 12.85
C ASP A 6 31.89 -5.48 11.77
N GLN A 7 31.02 -5.77 10.81
CA GLN A 7 30.52 -4.78 9.85
C GLN A 7 29.16 -4.28 10.34
N THR A 8 29.18 -3.37 11.30
CA THR A 8 28.06 -2.45 11.51
C THR A 8 27.94 -1.54 10.28
N LEU A 9 27.00 -1.85 9.40
CA LEU A 9 26.47 -0.91 8.41
C LEU A 9 25.78 0.24 9.17
N GLN A 10 26.54 1.29 9.47
CA GLN A 10 25.94 2.58 9.82
C GLN A 10 25.35 3.18 8.54
N TYR A 11 24.06 2.95 8.32
CA TYR A 11 23.28 3.80 7.42
C TYR A 11 23.21 5.18 8.07
N ASN A 12 24.02 6.12 7.57
CA ASN A 12 23.83 7.53 7.83
C ASN A 12 22.51 7.94 7.17
N PHE A 13 21.41 7.85 7.92
CA PHE A 13 20.15 8.48 7.54
C PHE A 13 20.33 10.00 7.62
N ASP A 14 20.76 10.59 6.51
CA ASP A 14 20.73 12.04 6.36
C ASP A 14 19.26 12.45 6.21
N ASN A 15 18.67 12.94 7.30
CA ASN A 15 17.25 13.33 7.40
C ASN A 15 16.80 14.36 6.36
N SER A 16 17.73 15.00 5.64
CA SER A 16 17.45 15.91 4.55
C SER A 16 16.74 15.22 3.38
N TYR A 17 17.09 13.99 3.03
CA TYR A 17 16.50 13.28 1.88
C TYR A 17 15.07 12.78 2.13
N ILE A 18 14.76 12.36 3.37
CA ILE A 18 13.38 12.01 3.75
C ILE A 18 12.49 13.26 3.65
N SER A 19 12.99 14.42 4.08
CA SER A 19 12.24 15.67 3.91
C SER A 19 12.02 15.99 2.44
N ILE A 20 13.00 15.73 1.56
CA ILE A 20 12.90 15.99 0.12
C ILE A 20 11.89 15.04 -0.54
N ALA A 21 11.89 13.74 -0.24
CA ALA A 21 10.94 12.78 -0.80
C ALA A 21 9.48 13.09 -0.42
N PHE A 22 9.22 13.41 0.85
CA PHE A 22 7.89 13.85 1.30
C PHE A 22 7.55 15.26 0.78
N ASN A 23 8.54 16.14 0.64
CA ASN A 23 8.37 17.46 0.02
C ASN A 23 8.09 17.35 -1.47
N GLN A 24 8.72 16.48 -2.25
CA GLN A 24 8.47 16.35 -3.70
C GLN A 24 7.04 15.88 -3.98
N LEU A 25 6.48 15.01 -3.15
CA LEU A 25 5.07 14.61 -3.20
C LEU A 25 4.09 15.68 -2.70
N THR A 26 4.58 16.74 -2.08
CA THR A 26 3.77 17.87 -1.58
C THR A 26 4.05 19.20 -2.28
N MET A 27 5.15 19.36 -3.03
CA MET A 27 5.70 20.66 -3.49
C MET A 27 5.57 20.96 -4.99
N SER A 28 4.92 20.13 -5.82
CA SER A 28 4.42 20.71 -7.09
C SER A 28 3.31 21.74 -6.85
N LEU A 29 2.84 21.85 -5.60
CA LEU A 29 1.90 22.84 -5.13
C LEU A 29 2.50 23.49 -3.88
N GLU A 30 2.61 24.81 -3.86
CA GLU A 30 2.99 25.55 -2.64
C GLU A 30 2.18 25.04 -1.43
N PRO A 31 2.73 25.07 -0.19
CA PRO A 31 1.93 24.81 1.00
C PRO A 31 0.71 25.72 0.99
N ILE A 32 -0.47 25.18 0.68
CA ILE A 32 -1.69 25.97 0.70
C ILE A 32 -2.13 26.04 2.16
N TYR A 33 -1.77 27.14 2.79
CA TYR A 33 -2.34 27.54 4.06
C TYR A 33 -3.81 27.90 3.86
N TYR A 34 -4.69 27.21 4.58
CA TYR A 34 -6.06 27.70 4.78
C TYR A 34 -6.10 28.32 6.17
N GLY A 35 -5.84 29.63 6.27
CA GLY A 35 -5.58 30.29 7.55
C GLY A 35 -4.28 29.79 8.19
N ASP A 36 -4.29 29.49 9.49
CA ASP A 36 -3.10 29.03 10.23
C ASP A 36 -2.86 27.50 10.15
N SER A 37 -3.70 26.76 9.42
CA SER A 37 -3.59 25.29 9.31
C SER A 37 -2.88 24.84 8.04
N CYS A 38 -1.88 23.97 8.22
CA CYS A 38 -1.29 23.16 7.16
C CYS A 38 -2.31 22.10 6.70
N LEU A 39 -2.59 22.02 5.40
CA LEU A 39 -3.47 21.01 4.84
C LEU A 39 -2.72 19.69 4.66
N ASP A 40 -3.29 18.61 5.19
CA ASP A 40 -2.84 17.25 4.99
C ASP A 40 -3.18 16.77 3.57
N ARG A 41 -2.39 17.21 2.59
CA ARG A 41 -2.69 17.04 1.16
C ARG A 41 -2.38 15.66 0.62
N SER A 42 -1.17 15.16 0.87
CA SER A 42 -0.77 13.84 0.37
C SER A 42 -1.25 12.72 1.29
N HIS A 43 -1.19 12.96 2.61
CA HIS A 43 -1.38 11.94 3.63
C HIS A 43 -0.55 10.69 3.30
N ALA A 44 0.76 10.90 3.09
CA ALA A 44 1.68 9.81 2.83
C ALA A 44 1.75 8.89 4.07
N ASN A 45 1.51 7.60 3.87
CA ASN A 45 1.26 6.65 4.96
C ASN A 45 2.18 5.43 4.93
N THR A 46 3.01 5.28 3.91
CA THR A 46 4.01 4.21 3.82
C THR A 46 5.19 4.67 3.02
N LEU A 47 6.38 4.25 3.45
CA LEU A 47 7.63 4.34 2.74
C LEU A 47 8.24 2.93 2.71
N HIS A 48 8.57 2.41 1.54
CA HIS A 48 9.18 1.09 1.37
C HIS A 48 10.36 1.16 0.42
N MET A 49 11.50 0.55 0.80
CA MET A 49 12.66 0.47 -0.08
C MET A 49 12.52 -0.74 -0.99
N ASP A 50 12.61 -0.51 -2.28
CA ASP A 50 12.58 -1.57 -3.29
C ASP A 50 13.84 -2.41 -3.18
N PRO A 51 13.73 -3.72 -2.88
CA PRO A 51 14.91 -4.55 -2.70
C PRO A 51 15.63 -4.84 -4.03
N VAL A 52 15.00 -4.59 -5.18
CA VAL A 52 15.57 -4.86 -6.52
C VAL A 52 16.56 -3.76 -6.93
N ASP A 53 16.18 -2.49 -6.77
CA ASP A 53 16.95 -1.36 -7.30
C ASP A 53 17.25 -0.25 -6.26
N GLY A 54 16.84 -0.42 -5.00
CA GLY A 54 17.15 0.51 -3.91
C GLY A 54 16.32 1.81 -3.90
N ASN A 55 15.38 1.96 -4.84
CA ASN A 55 14.50 3.11 -4.94
C ASN A 55 13.39 3.06 -3.89
N LEU A 56 12.70 4.18 -3.67
CA LEU A 56 11.66 4.28 -2.65
C LEU A 56 10.27 4.24 -3.25
N TRP A 57 9.39 3.43 -2.68
CA TRP A 57 7.97 3.44 -2.92
C TRP A 57 7.26 4.22 -1.81
N ILE A 58 6.38 5.13 -2.17
CA ILE A 58 5.58 5.93 -1.24
C ILE A 58 4.11 5.78 -1.57
N SER A 59 3.31 5.43 -0.57
CA SER A 59 1.86 5.43 -0.65
C SER A 59 1.29 6.74 -0.13
N SER A 60 0.45 7.39 -0.93
CA SER A 60 -0.24 8.64 -0.63
C SER A 60 -1.74 8.38 -0.58
N ARG A 61 -2.32 8.47 0.63
CA ARG A 61 -3.72 8.12 0.86
C ARG A 61 -4.68 9.05 0.13
N HIS A 62 -4.46 10.36 0.20
CA HIS A 62 -5.40 11.36 -0.34
C HIS A 62 -5.30 11.57 -1.85
N PHE A 63 -4.27 11.02 -2.48
CA PHE A 63 -4.13 11.04 -3.93
C PHE A 63 -4.53 9.72 -4.59
N ASP A 64 -4.93 8.70 -3.81
CA ASP A 64 -5.13 7.34 -4.29
C ASP A 64 -3.92 6.88 -5.14
N ALA A 65 -2.72 7.28 -4.68
CA ALA A 65 -1.52 7.26 -5.48
C ALA A 65 -0.37 6.53 -4.79
N ILE A 66 0.39 5.78 -5.58
CA ILE A 66 1.63 5.15 -5.15
C ILE A 66 2.73 5.60 -6.11
N HIS A 67 3.77 6.19 -5.56
CA HIS A 67 4.86 6.81 -6.28
C HIS A 67 6.14 6.04 -6.06
N LYS A 68 6.98 5.98 -7.09
CA LYS A 68 8.36 5.51 -6.95
C LYS A 68 9.32 6.68 -7.16
N LEU A 69 10.28 6.82 -6.26
CA LEU A 69 11.27 7.88 -6.25
C LEU A 69 12.68 7.31 -6.41
N ASP A 70 13.52 8.03 -7.16
CA ASP A 70 14.95 7.74 -7.30
C ASP A 70 15.68 8.14 -6.02
N TRP A 71 16.03 7.16 -5.18
CA TRP A 71 16.64 7.47 -3.89
C TRP A 71 18.08 7.99 -4.04
N GLU A 72 18.88 7.36 -4.91
CA GLU A 72 20.29 7.70 -5.06
C GLU A 72 20.48 9.08 -5.71
N ASN A 73 19.55 9.52 -6.55
CA ASN A 73 19.63 10.80 -7.27
C ASN A 73 18.77 11.93 -6.68
N GLY A 74 18.48 11.89 -5.37
CA GLY A 74 17.89 13.03 -4.66
C GLY A 74 16.36 13.04 -4.59
N GLY A 75 15.72 11.91 -4.85
CA GLY A 75 14.30 11.68 -4.60
C GLY A 75 13.38 12.01 -5.78
N ASP A 76 13.90 12.16 -6.99
CA ASP A 76 13.10 12.50 -8.17
C ASP A 76 12.02 11.44 -8.46
N SER A 77 10.82 11.90 -8.82
CA SER A 77 9.73 11.01 -9.19
C SER A 77 10.06 10.23 -10.46
N LEU A 78 10.09 8.90 -10.35
CA LEU A 78 10.34 7.98 -11.46
C LEU A 78 9.05 7.56 -12.16
N MET A 79 8.00 7.25 -11.39
CA MET A 79 6.72 6.75 -11.92
C MET A 79 5.62 6.74 -10.86
N ASN A 80 4.37 6.71 -11.33
CA ASN A 80 3.19 6.43 -10.51
C ASN A 80 2.60 5.08 -10.92
N LEU A 81 2.19 4.29 -9.95
CA LEU A 81 1.58 2.99 -10.22
C LEU A 81 0.23 3.12 -10.94
N GLN A 82 -0.46 4.25 -10.78
CA GLN A 82 -1.72 4.57 -11.45
C GLN A 82 -1.56 4.70 -12.97
N ASP A 83 -0.34 4.96 -13.45
CA ASP A 83 -0.04 5.13 -14.88
C ASP A 83 0.18 3.77 -15.58
N PHE A 84 0.06 2.65 -14.86
CA PHE A 84 0.34 1.31 -15.38
C PHE A 84 -0.89 0.71 -16.06
N ALA A 85 -0.66 -0.06 -17.12
CA ALA A 85 -1.68 -0.91 -17.71
C ALA A 85 -1.97 -2.10 -16.78
N LEU A 86 -3.25 -2.42 -16.59
CA LEU A 86 -3.70 -3.40 -15.62
C LEU A 86 -4.17 -4.68 -16.29
N PHE A 87 -3.73 -5.80 -15.73
CA PHE A 87 -4.09 -7.13 -16.22
C PHE A 87 -4.49 -8.04 -15.08
N ASP A 88 -5.33 -9.03 -15.36
CA ASP A 88 -5.57 -10.14 -14.45
C ASP A 88 -4.48 -11.22 -14.60
N ALA A 89 -4.56 -12.27 -13.79
CA ALA A 89 -3.59 -13.37 -13.83
C ALA A 89 -3.52 -14.10 -15.19
N ASP A 90 -4.55 -13.99 -16.03
CA ASP A 90 -4.63 -14.55 -17.38
C ASP A 90 -4.26 -13.52 -18.47
N TYR A 91 -3.66 -12.39 -18.07
CA TYR A 91 -3.24 -11.28 -18.93
C TYR A 91 -4.38 -10.64 -19.73
N GLN A 92 -5.62 -10.73 -19.25
CA GLN A 92 -6.72 -9.95 -19.81
C GLN A 92 -6.75 -8.56 -19.15
N PRO A 93 -7.15 -7.50 -19.88
CA PRO A 93 -7.31 -6.18 -19.29
C PRO A 93 -8.17 -6.24 -18.02
N PHE A 94 -7.61 -5.76 -16.91
CA PHE A 94 -8.28 -5.77 -15.62
C PHE A 94 -8.98 -4.44 -15.38
N THR A 95 -10.28 -4.51 -15.10
CA THR A 95 -11.07 -3.37 -14.64
C THR A 95 -11.84 -3.79 -13.40
N LEU A 96 -11.79 -2.99 -12.34
CA LEU A 96 -12.74 -3.13 -11.25
C LEU A 96 -14.12 -2.66 -11.73
N ASP A 97 -15.11 -3.53 -11.60
CA ASP A 97 -16.51 -3.34 -12.04
C ASP A 97 -17.30 -2.39 -11.11
N TYR A 98 -16.65 -1.33 -10.61
CA TYR A 98 -17.33 -0.25 -9.92
C TYR A 98 -17.42 0.94 -10.87
N ASP A 99 -18.65 1.46 -11.01
CA ASP A 99 -19.14 2.47 -11.97
C ASP A 99 -18.28 3.72 -12.23
N ASN A 100 -17.11 3.89 -11.61
CA ASN A 100 -16.20 5.00 -11.85
C ASN A 100 -14.72 4.61 -11.64
N ASN A 101 -14.00 4.26 -12.71
CA ASN A 101 -12.56 4.53 -12.95
C ASN A 101 -11.53 4.31 -11.82
N VAL A 102 -11.81 3.56 -10.76
CA VAL A 102 -10.81 3.21 -9.76
C VAL A 102 -10.08 1.96 -10.22
N SER A 103 -8.92 2.12 -10.82
CA SER A 103 -8.26 1.04 -11.54
C SER A 103 -7.50 0.08 -10.61
N PHE A 104 -6.88 0.57 -9.51
CA PHE A 104 -6.02 -0.27 -8.64
C PHE A 104 -6.47 -0.33 -7.17
N PHE A 105 -6.76 0.81 -6.52
CA PHE A 105 -7.15 0.93 -5.11
C PHE A 105 -7.66 2.34 -4.80
N THR A 106 -8.27 2.56 -3.62
CA THR A 106 -8.45 3.91 -3.04
C THR A 106 -8.10 3.97 -1.56
N HIS A 107 -7.46 5.06 -1.16
CA HIS A 107 -7.03 5.39 0.20
C HIS A 107 -6.17 4.30 0.82
N GLN A 108 -5.38 3.66 -0.02
CA GLN A 108 -4.56 2.49 0.26
C GLN A 108 -3.49 2.77 1.31
N HIS A 109 -3.05 1.72 1.97
CA HIS A 109 -1.94 1.71 2.93
C HIS A 109 -0.98 0.58 2.60
N CYS A 110 0.24 0.73 3.11
CA CYS A 110 1.25 -0.32 3.21
C CYS A 110 1.49 -1.02 1.89
N ILE A 111 2.17 -0.31 0.99
CA ILE A 111 2.85 -0.96 -0.12
C ILE A 111 4.13 -1.61 0.38
N GLU A 112 4.29 -2.90 0.10
CA GLU A 112 5.56 -3.61 0.22
C GLU A 112 5.90 -4.27 -1.12
N THR A 113 7.18 -4.25 -1.47
CA THR A 113 7.71 -4.85 -2.70
C THR A 113 8.73 -5.93 -2.40
N TYR A 114 8.69 -7.02 -3.15
CA TYR A 114 9.53 -8.21 -2.97
C TYR A 114 10.14 -8.64 -4.31
N LYS A 115 11.34 -9.24 -4.22
CA LYS A 115 11.99 -9.86 -5.38
C LYS A 115 11.21 -11.09 -5.84
N VAL A 116 11.09 -11.28 -7.15
CA VAL A 116 10.62 -12.53 -7.73
C VAL A 116 11.85 -13.35 -8.14
N GLU A 117 12.02 -14.53 -7.56
CA GLU A 117 13.16 -15.39 -7.86
C GLU A 117 13.22 -15.76 -9.35
N GLY A 118 14.40 -15.61 -9.96
CA GLY A 118 14.61 -15.90 -11.37
C GLY A 118 13.96 -14.90 -12.35
N ARG A 119 13.27 -13.86 -11.87
CA ARG A 119 12.57 -12.85 -12.68
C ARG A 119 12.93 -11.43 -12.22
N PRO A 120 14.15 -10.95 -12.51
CA PRO A 120 14.59 -9.60 -12.08
C PRO A 120 13.80 -8.46 -12.75
N ASP A 121 13.10 -8.75 -13.84
CA ASP A 121 12.19 -7.85 -14.55
C ASP A 121 10.85 -7.65 -13.82
N LEU A 122 10.53 -8.51 -12.85
CA LEU A 122 9.30 -8.49 -12.08
C LEU A 122 9.56 -8.26 -10.60
N LYS A 123 8.63 -7.57 -9.96
CA LYS A 123 8.51 -7.52 -8.51
C LYS A 123 7.12 -7.89 -8.08
N LEU A 124 7.03 -8.58 -6.95
CA LEU A 124 5.78 -8.86 -6.28
C LEU A 124 5.47 -7.67 -5.38
N VAL A 125 4.23 -7.18 -5.42
CA VAL A 125 3.79 -6.04 -4.63
C VAL A 125 2.54 -6.42 -3.85
N SER A 126 2.55 -6.19 -2.54
CA SER A 126 1.36 -6.27 -1.70
C SER A 126 0.88 -4.88 -1.31
N ILE A 127 -0.43 -4.71 -1.30
CA ILE A 127 -1.09 -3.44 -0.96
C ILE A 127 -2.32 -3.73 -0.12
N PHE A 128 -2.52 -2.95 0.92
CA PHE A 128 -3.80 -2.90 1.64
C PHE A 128 -4.68 -1.80 1.02
N ASP A 129 -5.78 -2.17 0.39
CA ASP A 129 -6.72 -1.24 -0.23
C ASP A 129 -7.91 -1.02 0.71
N ASN A 130 -7.98 0.16 1.33
CA ASN A 130 -9.09 0.50 2.19
C ASN A 130 -10.39 0.62 1.41
N ASN A 131 -10.31 1.04 0.15
CA ASN A 131 -11.40 1.17 -0.80
C ASN A 131 -12.48 2.20 -0.37
N ASN A 132 -12.04 3.35 0.14
CA ASN A 132 -12.93 4.39 0.66
C ASN A 132 -13.76 5.10 -0.42
N THR A 133 -13.20 5.37 -1.60
CA THR A 133 -13.86 6.26 -2.59
C THR A 133 -15.20 5.69 -3.07
N PRO A 134 -15.31 4.39 -3.43
CA PRO A 134 -16.62 3.81 -3.78
C PRO A 134 -17.65 3.92 -2.66
N VAL A 135 -17.23 3.75 -1.40
CA VAL A 135 -18.12 3.83 -0.23
C VAL A 135 -18.61 5.27 -0.02
N ILE A 136 -17.68 6.23 -0.02
CA ILE A 136 -17.98 7.63 0.32
C ILE A 136 -18.70 8.36 -0.82
N VAL A 137 -18.27 8.16 -2.06
CA VAL A 137 -18.74 8.93 -3.23
C VAL A 137 -19.91 8.24 -3.92
N HIS A 138 -19.91 6.91 -3.96
CA HIS A 138 -20.90 6.13 -4.72
C HIS A 138 -21.85 5.33 -3.82
N ASN A 139 -21.74 5.46 -2.50
CA ASN A 139 -22.57 4.72 -1.54
C ASN A 139 -22.57 3.20 -1.82
N SER A 140 -21.41 2.69 -2.23
CA SER A 140 -21.18 1.27 -2.49
C SER A 140 -21.12 0.48 -1.19
N GLU A 141 -21.26 -0.85 -1.28
CA GLU A 141 -21.12 -1.70 -0.11
C GLU A 141 -19.69 -1.59 0.47
N PRO A 142 -19.54 -1.40 1.80
CA PRO A 142 -18.25 -1.17 2.42
C PRO A 142 -17.42 -2.45 2.47
N HIS A 143 -16.33 -2.46 1.70
CA HIS A 143 -15.37 -3.57 1.65
C HIS A 143 -13.95 -3.02 1.55
N SER A 144 -13.00 -3.62 2.26
CA SER A 144 -11.57 -3.42 2.03
C SER A 144 -10.97 -4.64 1.35
N PHE A 145 -9.81 -4.49 0.71
CA PHE A 145 -9.18 -5.55 -0.08
C PHE A 145 -7.70 -5.72 0.25
N GLY A 146 -7.26 -6.97 0.27
CA GLY A 146 -5.86 -7.32 0.16
C GLY A 146 -5.49 -7.54 -1.30
N THR A 147 -4.53 -6.76 -1.82
CA THR A 147 -4.09 -6.84 -3.22
C THR A 147 -2.67 -7.36 -3.31
N LEU A 148 -2.46 -8.32 -4.20
CA LEU A 148 -1.17 -8.88 -4.58
C LEU A 148 -1.01 -8.78 -6.10
N ALA A 149 0.05 -8.15 -6.56
CA ALA A 149 0.29 -7.91 -7.99
C ALA A 149 1.75 -8.17 -8.38
N LEU A 150 1.98 -8.57 -9.64
CA LEU A 150 3.29 -8.52 -10.28
C LEU A 150 3.41 -7.21 -11.04
N ILE A 151 4.50 -6.48 -10.80
CA ILE A 151 4.80 -5.22 -11.48
C ILE A 151 5.98 -5.41 -12.41
N ASN A 152 5.80 -5.00 -13.67
CA ASN A 152 6.86 -4.83 -14.65
C ASN A 152 7.02 -3.33 -14.93
N GLU A 153 8.07 -2.73 -14.38
CA GLU A 153 8.30 -1.29 -14.50
C GLU A 153 8.73 -0.87 -15.91
N ALA A 154 9.47 -1.73 -16.61
CA ALA A 154 9.96 -1.44 -17.96
C ALA A 154 8.81 -1.37 -18.96
N LEU A 155 7.80 -2.23 -18.79
CA LEU A 155 6.60 -2.24 -19.63
C LEU A 155 5.48 -1.34 -19.10
N ARG A 156 5.58 -0.86 -17.85
CA ARG A 156 4.52 -0.16 -17.12
C ARG A 156 3.24 -0.99 -17.05
N GLU A 157 3.40 -2.24 -16.64
CA GLU A 157 2.32 -3.22 -16.52
C GLU A 157 2.21 -3.75 -15.10
N ALA A 158 0.97 -3.93 -14.66
CA ALA A 158 0.64 -4.48 -13.37
C ALA A 158 -0.36 -5.63 -13.54
N VAL A 159 0.06 -6.84 -13.18
CA VAL A 159 -0.73 -8.06 -13.24
C VAL A 159 -1.27 -8.36 -11.85
N ILE A 160 -2.57 -8.20 -11.65
CA ILE A 160 -3.26 -8.54 -10.40
C ILE A 160 -3.32 -10.05 -10.27
N ILE A 161 -2.45 -10.60 -9.41
CA ILE A 161 -2.49 -12.03 -9.06
C ILE A 161 -3.71 -12.31 -8.20
N ARG A 162 -3.99 -11.41 -7.25
CA ARG A 162 -5.10 -11.54 -6.32
C ARG A 162 -5.56 -10.19 -5.82
N LYS A 163 -6.88 -9.97 -5.82
CA LYS A 163 -7.53 -8.89 -5.07
C LYS A 163 -8.64 -9.51 -4.23
N LYS A 164 -8.32 -9.82 -2.98
CA LYS A 164 -9.24 -10.53 -2.06
C LYS A 164 -10.02 -9.52 -1.24
N GLN A 165 -11.34 -9.54 -1.39
CA GLN A 165 -12.25 -8.84 -0.49
C GLN A 165 -12.08 -9.39 0.92
N LEU A 166 -11.85 -8.50 1.88
CA LEU A 166 -11.73 -8.85 3.29
C LEU A 166 -13.11 -8.84 3.95
N PRO A 167 -13.35 -9.70 4.95
CA PRO A 167 -14.63 -9.74 5.68
C PRO A 167 -14.93 -8.48 6.51
N THR A 168 -14.00 -7.54 6.60
CA THR A 168 -14.19 -6.30 7.34
C THR A 168 -13.68 -5.12 6.51
N PHE A 169 -14.44 -4.03 6.58
CA PHE A 169 -14.07 -2.74 6.01
C PHE A 169 -13.34 -1.90 7.06
N CYS A 170 -12.19 -1.34 6.69
CA CYS A 170 -11.53 -0.29 7.45
C CYS A 170 -11.40 0.99 6.65
N VAL A 171 -11.80 2.09 7.28
CA VAL A 171 -11.78 3.44 6.71
C VAL A 171 -10.39 4.08 6.72
N ALA A 172 -9.48 3.57 7.54
CA ALA A 172 -8.13 4.08 7.71
C ALA A 172 -7.21 3.02 8.31
N LEU A 173 -5.91 3.27 8.20
CA LEU A 173 -4.86 2.33 8.55
C LEU A 173 -4.96 1.05 7.73
N GLY A 174 -3.89 0.28 7.73
CA GLY A 174 -3.83 -0.94 6.95
C GLY A 174 -2.41 -1.40 6.85
N THR A 175 -2.19 -2.71 6.92
CA THR A 175 -0.89 -3.29 6.65
C THR A 175 -1.06 -4.46 5.70
N SER A 176 -0.11 -4.64 4.78
CA SER A 176 -0.03 -5.82 3.92
C SER A 176 1.38 -6.38 3.97
N GLN A 177 1.49 -7.72 3.99
CA GLN A 177 2.78 -8.38 3.96
C GLN A 177 2.69 -9.73 3.24
N VAL A 178 3.69 -10.07 2.45
CA VAL A 178 3.91 -11.42 1.95
C VAL A 178 4.76 -12.19 2.96
N LEU A 179 4.25 -13.34 3.41
CA LEU A 179 4.91 -14.22 4.36
C LEU A 179 5.89 -15.16 3.64
N ALA A 180 6.87 -15.69 4.39
CA ALA A 180 7.91 -16.55 3.83
C ALA A 180 7.38 -17.86 3.21
N ASN A 181 6.17 -18.30 3.59
CA ASN A 181 5.49 -19.46 3.01
C ASN A 181 4.68 -19.13 1.74
N GLY A 182 4.71 -17.89 1.26
CA GLY A 182 3.95 -17.41 0.09
C GLY A 182 2.53 -16.94 0.40
N ASN A 183 2.05 -17.13 1.64
CA ASN A 183 0.78 -16.56 2.08
C ASN A 183 0.90 -15.04 2.19
N THR A 184 -0.24 -14.36 2.28
CA THR A 184 -0.26 -12.93 2.55
C THR A 184 -1.00 -12.64 3.84
N TRP A 185 -0.44 -11.76 4.64
CA TRP A 185 -1.04 -11.23 5.85
C TRP A 185 -1.56 -9.82 5.61
N TYR A 186 -2.77 -9.53 6.10
CA TYR A 186 -3.37 -8.21 6.05
C TYR A 186 -3.92 -7.82 7.40
N HIS A 187 -3.69 -6.57 7.79
CA HIS A 187 -4.27 -5.98 9.00
C HIS A 187 -5.21 -4.85 8.63
N CYS A 188 -6.48 -5.04 8.97
CA CYS A 188 -7.55 -4.06 8.90
C CYS A 188 -7.47 -3.20 10.17
N GLY A 189 -6.87 -2.00 10.07
CA GLY A 189 -6.40 -1.27 11.25
C GLY A 189 -7.44 -0.42 11.98
N ARG A 190 -8.44 0.11 11.28
CA ARG A 190 -9.54 0.86 11.90
C ARG A 190 -10.86 0.61 11.19
N HIS A 191 -11.73 -0.17 11.82
CA HIS A 191 -13.07 -0.41 11.29
C HIS A 191 -13.92 0.87 11.33
N GLU A 192 -14.94 0.92 10.50
CA GLU A 192 -16.02 1.89 10.66
C GLU A 192 -16.90 1.46 11.85
N SER A 193 -16.72 2.07 13.02
CA SER A 193 -17.59 1.76 14.17
C SER A 193 -18.96 2.40 13.98
N THR A 194 -20.02 1.65 14.31
CA THR A 194 -21.39 2.17 14.44
C THR A 194 -21.54 3.21 15.56
N LYS A 195 -20.51 3.43 16.38
CA LYS A 195 -20.53 4.36 17.53
C LYS A 195 -19.81 5.69 17.27
N GLY A 196 -19.32 5.91 16.03
CA GLY A 196 -18.75 7.18 15.60
C GLY A 196 -17.31 7.44 16.08
N TRP A 197 -16.78 8.61 15.71
CA TRP A 197 -15.38 9.04 15.86
C TRP A 197 -14.86 9.18 17.31
N ARG A 198 -15.65 8.83 18.32
CA ARG A 198 -15.40 9.14 19.74
C ARG A 198 -15.31 7.89 20.63
N ASP A 199 -14.75 6.79 20.14
CA ASP A 199 -14.27 5.75 21.04
C ASP A 199 -12.78 5.99 21.36
N PRO A 200 -12.44 6.56 22.54
CA PRO A 200 -11.06 6.83 22.92
C PRO A 200 -10.24 5.55 23.17
N PHE A 201 -10.86 4.35 23.15
CA PHE A 201 -10.19 3.06 23.34
C PHE A 201 -10.59 1.97 22.31
N GLY A 202 -11.42 2.29 21.32
CA GLY A 202 -12.11 1.29 20.47
C GLY A 202 -11.71 1.30 19.01
N TYR A 203 -10.40 1.23 18.72
CA TYR A 203 -9.98 0.73 17.42
C TYR A 203 -10.21 -0.78 17.41
N SER A 204 -11.32 -1.20 16.82
CA SER A 204 -11.39 -2.58 16.39
C SER A 204 -10.51 -2.75 15.16
N SER A 205 -9.71 -3.81 15.23
CA SER A 205 -8.80 -4.19 14.18
C SER A 205 -8.88 -5.69 14.00
N THR A 206 -8.75 -6.13 12.76
CA THR A 206 -8.76 -7.55 12.42
C THR A 206 -7.57 -7.87 11.55
N VAL A 207 -6.94 -9.00 11.79
CA VAL A 207 -5.88 -9.56 10.96
C VAL A 207 -6.39 -10.77 10.20
N TYR A 208 -5.91 -10.93 8.98
CA TYR A 208 -6.23 -12.07 8.12
C TYR A 208 -4.94 -12.64 7.54
N GLU A 209 -4.82 -13.97 7.51
CA GLU A 209 -3.86 -14.66 6.66
C GLU A 209 -4.61 -15.32 5.50
N ILE A 210 -4.14 -15.07 4.29
CA ILE A 210 -4.70 -15.62 3.06
C ILE A 210 -3.68 -16.56 2.43
N SER A 211 -4.08 -17.80 2.17
CA SER A 211 -3.25 -18.83 1.56
C SER A 211 -2.83 -18.46 0.14
N THR A 212 -1.87 -19.18 -0.45
CA THR A 212 -1.49 -19.02 -1.87
C THR A 212 -2.65 -19.19 -2.84
N GLU A 213 -3.64 -20.00 -2.49
CA GLU A 213 -4.86 -20.27 -3.28
C GLU A 213 -5.92 -19.16 -3.15
N GLY A 214 -5.74 -18.21 -2.24
CA GLY A 214 -6.66 -17.08 -2.04
C GLY A 214 -7.72 -17.31 -0.97
N GLU A 215 -7.57 -18.34 -0.14
CA GLU A 215 -8.49 -18.64 0.97
C GLU A 215 -8.03 -17.99 2.28
N ILE A 216 -8.98 -17.48 3.07
CA ILE A 216 -8.67 -16.99 4.42
C ILE A 216 -8.48 -18.21 5.31
N ILE A 217 -7.26 -18.41 5.81
CA ILE A 217 -6.89 -19.56 6.64
C ILE A 217 -6.69 -19.21 8.11
N TYR A 218 -6.59 -17.91 8.41
CA TYR A 218 -6.54 -17.40 9.77
C TYR A 218 -7.20 -16.03 9.83
N ALA A 219 -7.89 -15.79 10.94
CA ALA A 219 -8.43 -14.48 11.28
C ALA A 219 -8.38 -14.26 12.80
N ALA A 220 -8.01 -13.07 13.24
CA ALA A 220 -8.10 -12.65 14.64
C ALA A 220 -8.45 -11.17 14.76
N GLY A 221 -9.31 -10.79 15.70
CA GLY A 221 -9.73 -9.41 15.86
C GLY A 221 -10.86 -9.26 16.87
N ASN A 222 -11.07 -8.02 17.32
CA ASN A 222 -12.05 -7.71 18.38
C ASN A 222 -13.51 -7.76 17.88
N ASP A 223 -13.73 -7.67 16.56
CA ASP A 223 -15.05 -7.69 15.92
C ASP A 223 -15.36 -9.00 15.21
N LEU A 224 -14.51 -10.01 15.36
CA LEU A 224 -14.80 -11.35 14.88
C LEU A 224 -15.81 -11.99 15.84
N ALA A 225 -17.10 -11.73 15.61
CA ALA A 225 -18.16 -12.57 16.15
C ALA A 225 -18.00 -13.96 15.51
N SER A 226 -17.17 -14.81 16.11
CA SER A 226 -16.98 -16.24 15.88
C SER A 226 -17.33 -16.71 14.45
N TYR A 227 -16.30 -16.79 13.59
CA TYR A 227 -16.37 -17.58 12.34
C TYR A 227 -16.89 -18.99 12.59
#